data_AF-A0A177B478-F1
#
_entry.id   AF-A0A177B478-F1
#
_cell.length_a   1.000
_cell.length_b   1.000
_cell.length_c   1.000
_cell.angle_alpha   90.00
_cell.angle_beta   90.00
_cell.angle_gamma   90.00
#
_symmetry.space_group_name_H-M   'P 1'
#
loop_
_entity.id
_entity.type
_entity.pdbx_description
1 polymer ?
#
loop_
_entity_poly.entity_id
_entity_poly.type
_entity_poly.pdbx_seq_one_letter_code
_entity_poly.pdbx_strand_id
1 'polypeptide(L)'
;MSLDVLKKIGIRAGGGIGDELDQIGANDPIEYYRIIFDITFFFFVIIILLAIIQGLIIDAFGELRNQLEQVKTDMESACFICGIGKDYFDKIPQGFDNHVTKEHNFANYLFFIMHLINKSKTEYTGQESYVWTLYQKRCWDFFPLGDCFRKQYENELTN
;
A
#
# COMPACT_ATOMS: atom_id res chain seq x y z
N MET A 1 46.34 -11.88 9.42
CA MET A 1 45.00 -11.54 9.91
C MET A 1 44.16 -11.13 8.70
N SER A 2 43.39 -12.06 8.12
CA SER A 2 42.68 -11.77 6.87
C SER A 2 41.49 -10.85 7.12
N LEU A 3 41.30 -9.85 6.27
CA LEU A 3 40.15 -8.93 6.29
C LEU A 3 38.79 -9.66 6.25
N ASP A 4 38.76 -10.92 5.85
CA ASP A 4 37.57 -11.74 5.74
C ASP A 4 36.96 -12.14 7.09
N VAL A 5 37.79 -12.33 8.13
CA VAL A 5 37.30 -12.60 9.52
C VAL A 5 36.60 -11.35 10.07
N LEU A 6 37.20 -10.18 9.81
CA LEU A 6 36.69 -8.86 10.19
C LEU A 6 35.30 -8.57 9.61
N LYS A 7 35.07 -8.92 8.34
CA LYS A 7 33.81 -8.62 7.64
C LYS A 7 32.71 -9.65 7.86
N LYS A 8 33.05 -10.94 7.98
CA LYS A 8 32.04 -12.02 8.00
C LYS A 8 31.59 -12.43 9.39
N ILE A 9 32.46 -12.33 10.39
CA ILE A 9 32.20 -12.89 11.73
C ILE A 9 31.95 -11.77 12.73
N GLY A 10 32.71 -10.66 12.69
CA GLY A 10 32.57 -9.57 13.66
C GLY A 10 31.21 -8.84 13.69
N ILE A 11 30.45 -8.81 12.59
CA ILE A 11 29.08 -8.22 12.55
C ILE A 11 28.01 -9.27 12.93
N ARG A 12 28.32 -10.56 12.77
CA ARG A 12 27.39 -11.68 13.05
C ARG A 12 27.52 -12.18 14.49
N ALA A 13 28.69 -12.06 15.10
CA ALA A 13 28.93 -12.33 16.50
C ALA A 13 28.28 -11.24 17.35
N GLY A 14 27.38 -11.64 18.27
CA GLY A 14 26.54 -10.71 19.03
C GLY A 14 27.30 -9.73 19.92
N GLY A 15 28.55 -10.03 20.33
CA GLY A 15 29.41 -9.14 21.13
C GLY A 15 30.47 -8.37 20.32
N GLY A 16 30.45 -8.44 18.98
CA GLY A 16 31.42 -7.76 18.12
C GLY A 16 32.69 -8.58 17.86
N ILE A 17 33.77 -7.92 17.45
CA ILE A 17 35.01 -8.59 17.02
C ILE A 17 35.81 -9.19 18.19
N GLY A 18 35.64 -8.71 19.42
CA GLY A 18 36.35 -9.18 20.60
C GLY A 18 36.04 -10.63 20.99
N ASP A 19 34.88 -11.16 20.62
CA ASP A 19 34.44 -12.53 20.96
C ASP A 19 35.21 -13.62 20.19
N GLU A 20 35.76 -13.29 19.03
CA GLU A 20 36.39 -14.22 18.08
C GLU A 20 37.92 -14.08 18.04
N LEU A 21 38.43 -13.19 18.88
CA LEU A 21 39.80 -12.78 18.93
C LEU A 21 40.49 -13.50 20.09
N ASP A 22 41.63 -14.16 19.82
CA ASP A 22 42.36 -14.91 20.85
C ASP A 22 42.70 -14.05 22.07
N GLN A 23 42.49 -14.58 23.27
CA GLN A 23 42.81 -13.89 24.53
C GLN A 23 44.32 -13.60 24.59
N ILE A 24 44.69 -12.35 24.86
CA ILE A 24 46.10 -11.95 25.07
C ILE A 24 46.47 -12.28 26.52
N GLY A 25 47.72 -12.66 26.77
CA GLY A 25 48.22 -12.93 28.12
C GLY A 25 48.09 -11.72 29.04
N ALA A 26 47.76 -11.97 30.31
CA ALA A 26 47.35 -11.01 31.34
C ALA A 26 48.41 -9.95 31.78
N ASN A 27 49.39 -9.60 30.96
CA ASN A 27 50.43 -8.62 31.28
C ASN A 27 50.97 -7.82 30.06
N ASP A 28 50.29 -7.87 28.91
CA ASP A 28 50.70 -7.10 27.75
C ASP A 28 50.04 -5.71 27.72
N PRO A 29 50.79 -4.61 27.55
CA PRO A 29 50.24 -3.26 27.48
C PRO A 29 49.28 -3.03 26.29
N ILE A 30 49.22 -3.97 25.34
CA ILE A 30 48.32 -3.96 24.18
C ILE A 30 46.88 -4.36 24.56
N GLU A 31 46.70 -5.06 25.70
CA GLU A 31 45.39 -5.54 26.17
C GLU A 31 44.40 -4.38 26.39
N TYR A 32 44.84 -3.31 27.05
CA TYR A 32 44.02 -2.13 27.32
C TYR A 32 43.51 -1.45 26.05
N TYR A 33 44.39 -1.29 25.04
CA TYR A 33 44.02 -0.69 23.76
C TYR A 33 43.02 -1.56 22.99
N ARG A 34 43.11 -2.89 23.13
CA ARG A 34 42.18 -3.82 22.49
C ARG A 34 40.79 -3.78 23.12
N ILE A 35 40.70 -3.73 24.45
CA ILE A 35 39.41 -3.63 25.17
C ILE A 35 38.67 -2.35 24.77
N ILE A 36 39.37 -1.20 24.71
CA ILE A 36 38.77 0.06 24.28
C ILE A 36 38.32 -0.02 22.82
N PHE A 37 39.12 -0.63 21.96
CA PHE A 37 38.78 -0.83 20.56
C PHE A 37 37.52 -1.69 20.41
N ASP A 38 37.41 -2.80 21.13
CA ASP A 38 36.27 -3.72 21.07
C ASP A 38 34.99 -3.08 21.62
N ILE A 39 35.06 -2.34 22.74
CA ILE A 39 33.92 -1.59 23.30
C ILE A 39 33.45 -0.52 22.31
N THR A 40 34.38 0.25 21.75
CA THR A 40 34.06 1.31 20.79
C THR A 40 33.43 0.70 19.53
N PHE A 41 34.01 -0.38 19.01
CA PHE A 41 33.47 -1.08 17.86
C PHE A 41 32.06 -1.62 18.10
N PHE A 42 31.81 -2.22 19.28
CA PHE A 42 30.49 -2.72 19.66
C PHE A 42 29.43 -1.60 19.68
N PHE A 43 29.70 -0.48 20.36
CA PHE A 43 28.74 0.62 20.44
C PHE A 43 28.48 1.29 19.09
N PHE A 44 29.53 1.63 18.33
CA PHE A 44 29.34 2.39 17.09
C PHE A 44 28.91 1.53 15.92
N VAL A 45 29.40 0.30 15.80
CA VAL A 45 29.12 -0.54 14.62
C VAL A 45 27.95 -1.49 14.86
N ILE A 46 27.82 -2.12 16.03
CA ILE A 46 26.72 -3.06 16.26
C ILE A 46 25.47 -2.30 16.69
N ILE A 47 25.53 -1.51 17.77
CA ILE A 47 24.33 -0.85 18.30
C ILE A 47 23.78 0.21 17.34
N ILE A 48 24.60 1.16 16.89
CA ILE A 48 24.10 2.27 16.05
C ILE A 48 23.70 1.78 14.65
N LEU A 49 24.51 0.96 13.97
CA LEU A 49 24.18 0.51 12.61
C LEU A 49 22.93 -0.37 12.59
N LEU A 50 22.80 -1.32 13.54
CA LEU A 50 21.60 -2.15 13.63
C LEU A 50 20.38 -1.33 13.99
N ALA A 51 20.49 -0.35 14.89
CA ALA A 51 19.40 0.56 15.22
C ALA A 51 18.95 1.40 14.02
N ILE A 52 19.89 1.89 13.20
CA ILE A 52 19.55 2.62 11.96
C ILE A 52 18.84 1.72 10.97
N ILE A 53 19.36 0.51 10.71
CA ILE A 53 18.74 -0.43 9.76
C ILE A 53 17.33 -0.81 10.23
N GLN A 54 17.16 -1.13 11.52
CA GLN A 54 15.83 -1.41 12.09
C GLN A 54 14.91 -0.18 12.01
N GLY A 55 15.43 1.01 12.27
CA GLY A 55 14.70 2.27 12.13
C GLY A 55 14.17 2.48 10.71
N LEU A 56 15.02 2.27 9.69
CA LEU A 56 14.60 2.38 8.28
C LEU A 56 13.54 1.34 7.90
N ILE A 57 13.64 0.12 8.43
CA ILE A 57 12.64 -0.92 8.19
C ILE A 57 11.30 -0.54 8.84
N ILE A 58 11.31 -0.06 10.08
CA ILE A 58 10.09 0.37 10.79
C ILE A 58 9.45 1.56 10.08
N ASP A 59 10.25 2.52 9.63
CA ASP A 59 9.77 3.68 8.88
C ASP A 59 9.08 3.27 7.58
N ALA A 60 9.72 2.40 6.78
CA ALA A 60 9.14 1.89 5.54
C ALA A 60 7.83 1.11 5.77
N PHE A 61 7.75 0.29 6.82
CA PHE A 61 6.49 -0.38 7.18
C PHE A 61 5.43 0.59 7.70
N GLY A 62 5.84 1.63 8.42
CA GLY A 62 4.97 2.72 8.85
C GLY A 62 4.36 3.45 7.66
N GLU A 63 5.16 3.79 6.65
CA GLU A 63 4.68 4.43 5.42
C GLU A 63 3.73 3.52 4.65
N LEU A 64 4.08 2.24 4.44
CA LEU A 64 3.20 1.28 3.76
C LEU A 64 1.84 1.16 4.47
N ARG A 65 1.84 1.16 5.81
CA ARG A 65 0.59 1.15 6.59
C ARG A 65 -0.23 2.41 6.34
N ASN A 66 0.40 3.59 6.35
CA ASN A 66 -0.29 4.85 6.11
C ASN A 66 -0.91 4.89 4.70
N GLN A 67 -0.19 4.39 3.69
CA GLN A 67 -0.71 4.30 2.32
C GLN A 67 -1.95 3.40 2.24
N LEU A 68 -1.93 2.23 2.91
CA LEU A 68 -3.08 1.34 2.97
C LEU A 68 -4.28 1.97 3.67
N GLU A 69 -4.03 2.70 4.77
CA GLU A 69 -5.08 3.41 5.52
C GLU A 69 -5.68 4.54 4.68
N GLN A 70 -4.86 5.31 3.97
CA GLN A 70 -5.33 6.36 3.07
C GLN A 70 -6.26 5.80 1.98
N VAL A 71 -5.84 4.75 1.27
CA VAL A 71 -6.66 4.12 0.22
C VAL A 71 -7.99 3.63 0.81
N LYS A 72 -7.96 3.05 2.02
CA LYS A 72 -9.18 2.61 2.70
C LYS A 72 -10.11 3.78 3.02
N THR A 73 -9.59 4.87 3.59
CA THR A 73 -10.37 6.06 3.90
C THR A 73 -10.95 6.71 2.64
N ASP A 74 -10.19 6.75 1.55
CA ASP A 74 -10.65 7.26 0.26
C ASP A 74 -11.85 6.44 -0.26
N MET A 75 -11.77 5.10 -0.18
CA MET A 75 -12.88 4.20 -0.57
C MET A 75 -14.11 4.30 0.34
N GLU A 76 -13.93 4.68 1.61
CA GLU A 76 -15.02 4.87 2.58
C GLU A 76 -15.66 6.27 2.51
N SER A 77 -14.94 7.26 1.96
CA SER A 77 -15.36 8.66 1.93
C SER A 77 -16.05 9.08 0.63
N ALA A 78 -15.75 8.43 -0.50
CA ALA A 78 -16.34 8.74 -1.79
C ALA A 78 -16.55 7.48 -2.64
N CYS A 79 -17.54 7.53 -3.54
CA CYS A 79 -17.79 6.41 -4.46
C CYS A 79 -16.66 6.32 -5.51
N PHE A 80 -16.07 5.14 -5.68
CA PHE A 80 -15.00 4.90 -6.65
C PHE A 80 -15.39 5.21 -8.11
N ILE A 81 -16.66 5.02 -8.48
CA ILE A 81 -17.11 5.20 -9.87
C ILE A 81 -17.43 6.68 -10.17
N CYS A 82 -18.25 7.32 -9.34
CA CYS A 82 -18.74 8.67 -9.62
C CYS A 82 -18.02 9.79 -8.86
N GLY A 83 -17.22 9.47 -7.85
CA GLY A 83 -16.49 10.44 -7.05
C GLY A 83 -17.36 11.31 -6.13
N ILE A 84 -18.66 11.01 -6.01
CA ILE A 84 -19.53 11.72 -5.07
C ILE A 84 -19.22 11.26 -3.65
N GLY A 85 -19.03 12.23 -2.75
CA GLY A 85 -18.74 11.99 -1.34
C GLY A 85 -19.91 11.37 -0.58
N LYS A 86 -19.57 10.59 0.44
CA LYS A 86 -20.50 9.90 1.35
C LYS A 86 -21.52 10.85 1.98
N ASP A 87 -21.12 12.08 2.29
CA ASP A 87 -21.98 13.13 2.87
C ASP A 87 -23.26 13.39 2.05
N TYR A 88 -23.21 13.25 0.71
CA TYR A 88 -24.39 13.43 -0.13
C TYR A 88 -25.41 12.31 0.06
N PHE A 89 -24.95 11.07 0.25
CA PHE A 89 -25.80 9.88 0.32
C PHE A 89 -26.30 9.57 1.73
N ASP A 90 -25.53 9.93 2.76
CA ASP A 90 -25.86 9.71 4.16
C ASP A 90 -27.03 10.57 4.68
N LYS A 91 -27.60 11.44 3.82
CA LYS A 91 -28.93 12.03 4.04
C LYS A 91 -30.03 10.99 4.24
N ILE A 92 -29.83 9.77 3.72
CA ILE A 92 -30.73 8.62 3.86
C ILE A 92 -29.96 7.50 4.59
N PRO A 93 -30.59 6.78 5.53
CA PRO A 93 -29.92 5.69 6.25
C PRO A 93 -29.37 4.63 5.28
N GLN A 94 -28.10 4.27 5.46
CA GLN A 94 -27.36 3.34 4.59
C GLN A 94 -27.33 3.75 3.10
N GLY A 95 -27.48 5.05 2.81
CA GLY A 95 -27.52 5.55 1.44
C GLY A 95 -26.22 5.27 0.69
N PHE A 96 -25.06 5.53 1.31
CA PHE A 96 -23.76 5.31 0.68
C PHE A 96 -23.46 3.83 0.45
N ASP A 97 -23.72 2.98 1.44
CA ASP A 97 -23.49 1.53 1.32
C ASP A 97 -24.36 0.92 0.20
N ASN A 98 -25.62 1.32 0.11
CA ASN A 98 -26.50 0.91 -0.98
C ASN A 98 -25.99 1.43 -2.33
N HIS A 99 -25.53 2.69 -2.39
CA HIS A 99 -24.97 3.26 -3.61
C HIS A 99 -23.75 2.46 -4.11
N VAL A 100 -22.77 2.17 -3.25
CA VAL A 100 -21.55 1.45 -3.66
C VAL A 100 -21.81 -0.06 -3.91
N THR A 101 -22.74 -0.69 -3.20
CA THR A 101 -22.96 -2.14 -3.33
C THR A 101 -24.00 -2.53 -4.38
N LYS A 102 -25.01 -1.69 -4.62
CA LYS A 102 -26.13 -1.97 -5.54
C LYS A 102 -26.09 -1.17 -6.82
N GLU A 103 -25.83 0.13 -6.74
CA GLU A 103 -25.87 1.02 -7.91
C GLU A 103 -24.52 1.04 -8.63
N HIS A 104 -23.47 1.47 -7.93
CA HIS A 104 -22.11 1.68 -8.45
C HIS A 104 -21.12 0.63 -7.92
N ASN A 105 -21.50 -0.64 -8.03
CA ASN A 105 -20.61 -1.73 -7.65
C ASN A 105 -19.54 -1.98 -8.72
N PHE A 106 -18.27 -1.79 -8.36
CA PHE A 106 -17.13 -2.00 -9.24
C PHE A 106 -17.13 -3.39 -9.93
N ALA A 107 -17.49 -4.45 -9.21
CA ALA A 107 -17.52 -5.80 -9.77
C ALA A 107 -18.58 -5.94 -10.87
N ASN A 108 -19.74 -5.28 -10.72
CA ASN A 108 -20.79 -5.29 -11.74
C ASN A 108 -20.32 -4.64 -13.05
N TYR A 109 -19.54 -3.55 -12.97
CA TYR A 109 -18.93 -2.95 -14.16
C TYR A 109 -17.95 -3.90 -14.85
N LEU A 110 -17.10 -4.59 -14.08
CA LEU A 110 -16.19 -5.60 -14.64
C LEU A 110 -16.96 -6.75 -15.33
N PHE A 111 -18.00 -7.26 -14.68
CA PHE A 111 -18.84 -8.32 -15.24
C PHE A 111 -19.59 -7.85 -16.49
N PHE A 112 -20.03 -6.59 -16.53
CA PHE A 112 -20.69 -6.03 -17.71
C PHE A 112 -19.73 -5.95 -18.91
N ILE A 113 -18.49 -5.51 -18.71
CA ILE A 113 -17.49 -5.51 -19.80
C ILE A 113 -17.18 -6.93 -20.26
N MET A 114 -17.00 -7.88 -19.33
CA MET A 114 -16.78 -9.29 -19.68
C MET A 114 -17.99 -9.87 -20.44
N HIS A 115 -19.21 -9.49 -20.05
CA HIS A 115 -20.44 -9.88 -20.73
C HIS A 115 -20.46 -9.38 -22.18
N LEU A 116 -20.12 -8.11 -22.42
CA LEU A 116 -20.03 -7.56 -23.77
C LEU A 116 -18.99 -8.29 -24.62
N ILE A 117 -17.82 -8.61 -24.07
CA ILE A 117 -16.75 -9.32 -24.79
C ILE A 117 -17.21 -10.71 -25.25
N ASN A 118 -17.97 -11.43 -24.43
CA ASN A 118 -18.39 -12.81 -24.71
C ASN A 118 -19.68 -12.92 -25.54
N LYS A 119 -20.53 -11.90 -25.51
CA LYS A 119 -21.82 -11.90 -26.20
C LYS A 119 -21.65 -11.54 -27.69
N SER A 120 -22.48 -12.14 -28.56
CA SER A 120 -22.47 -11.83 -29.99
C SER A 120 -22.93 -10.39 -30.25
N LYS A 121 -22.22 -9.70 -31.16
CA LYS A 121 -22.54 -8.31 -31.53
C LYS A 121 -23.94 -8.13 -32.13
N THR A 122 -24.49 -9.18 -32.75
CA THR A 122 -25.84 -9.14 -33.34
C THR A 122 -26.95 -9.18 -32.29
N GLU A 123 -26.62 -9.56 -31.05
CA GLU A 123 -27.55 -9.70 -29.94
C GLU A 123 -27.45 -8.55 -28.93
N TYR A 124 -26.60 -7.57 -29.22
CA TYR A 124 -26.48 -6.40 -28.37
C TYR A 124 -27.78 -5.59 -28.38
N THR A 125 -28.18 -5.16 -27.19
CA THR A 125 -29.22 -4.14 -27.04
C THR A 125 -28.69 -2.78 -27.55
N GLY A 126 -29.58 -1.79 -27.68
CA GLY A 126 -29.18 -0.44 -28.09
C GLY A 126 -28.14 0.18 -27.14
N GLN A 127 -28.32 0.01 -25.83
CA GLN A 127 -27.39 0.50 -24.82
C GLN A 127 -26.06 -0.25 -24.84
N GLU A 128 -26.09 -1.58 -24.96
CA GLU A 128 -24.87 -2.40 -25.08
C GLU A 128 -24.06 -2.04 -26.32
N SER A 129 -24.72 -1.82 -27.45
CA SER A 129 -24.08 -1.39 -28.70
C SER A 129 -23.44 -0.01 -28.58
N TYR A 130 -24.08 0.91 -27.87
CA TYR A 130 -23.53 2.24 -27.58
C TYR A 130 -22.26 2.14 -26.73
N VAL A 131 -22.32 1.43 -25.59
CA VAL A 131 -21.16 1.25 -24.71
C VAL A 131 -20.04 0.49 -25.41
N TRP A 132 -20.36 -0.55 -26.18
CA TRP A 132 -19.37 -1.30 -26.96
C TRP A 132 -18.65 -0.40 -27.98
N THR A 133 -19.37 0.51 -28.62
CA THR A 133 -18.78 1.47 -29.56
C THR A 133 -17.80 2.42 -28.86
N LEU A 134 -18.15 2.92 -27.67
CA LEU A 134 -17.26 3.77 -26.86
C LEU A 134 -16.03 2.99 -26.37
N TYR A 135 -16.23 1.76 -25.91
CA TYR A 135 -15.17 0.85 -25.49
C TYR A 135 -14.13 0.62 -26.60
N GLN A 136 -14.59 0.35 -27.83
CA GLN A 136 -13.72 0.17 -28.99
C GLN A 136 -12.95 1.45 -29.37
N LYS A 137 -13.54 2.62 -29.12
CA LYS A 137 -12.91 3.93 -29.31
C LYS A 137 -12.00 4.33 -28.15
N ARG A 138 -11.86 3.50 -27.11
CA ARG A 138 -11.14 3.83 -25.85
C ARG A 138 -11.66 5.10 -25.19
N CYS A 139 -12.97 5.34 -25.32
CA CYS A 139 -13.66 6.45 -24.69
C CYS A 139 -14.45 5.95 -23.47
N TRP A 140 -14.26 6.62 -22.34
CA TRP A 140 -14.79 6.21 -21.03
C TRP A 140 -15.95 7.08 -20.56
N ASP A 141 -16.50 7.91 -21.44
CA ASP A 141 -17.54 8.91 -21.13
C ASP A 141 -18.89 8.30 -20.73
N PHE A 142 -19.04 6.97 -20.86
CA PHE A 142 -20.23 6.27 -20.37
C PHE A 142 -20.21 6.06 -18.84
N PHE A 143 -19.06 6.20 -18.19
CA PHE A 143 -19.00 6.17 -16.73
C PHE A 143 -19.60 7.45 -16.14
N PRO A 144 -20.46 7.36 -15.11
CA PRO A 144 -21.03 8.53 -14.49
C PRO A 144 -19.95 9.23 -13.65
N LEU A 145 -19.57 10.47 -14.00
CA LEU A 145 -18.59 11.27 -13.26
C LEU A 145 -19.26 12.49 -12.62
N GLY A 146 -19.14 12.62 -11.30
CA GLY A 146 -19.77 13.71 -10.54
C GLY A 146 -21.30 13.67 -10.52
N ASP A 147 -21.90 12.59 -11.03
CA ASP A 147 -23.35 12.42 -11.15
C ASP A 147 -23.76 10.97 -10.85
N CYS A 148 -25.04 10.78 -10.53
CA CYS A 148 -25.64 9.46 -10.32
C CYS A 148 -27.15 9.52 -10.52
N PHE A 149 -27.79 8.35 -10.64
CA PHE A 149 -29.23 8.26 -10.88
C PHE A 149 -30.05 9.12 -9.91
N ARG A 150 -29.80 9.00 -8.60
CA ARG A 150 -30.53 9.80 -7.61
C ARG A 150 -30.35 11.30 -7.80
N LYS A 151 -29.14 11.76 -8.12
CA LYS A 151 -28.83 13.19 -8.28
C LYS A 151 -29.48 13.78 -9.53
N GLN A 152 -29.59 13.00 -10.61
CA GLN A 152 -30.28 13.41 -11.82
C GLN A 152 -31.79 13.56 -11.63
N TYR A 153 -32.39 12.65 -10.86
CA TYR A 153 -33.83 12.57 -10.66
C TYR A 153 -34.30 13.04 -9.27
N GLU A 154 -33.48 13.81 -8.56
CA GLU A 154 -33.75 14.20 -7.17
C GLU A 154 -35.10 14.90 -7.03
N ASN A 155 -35.40 15.86 -7.92
CA ASN A 155 -36.67 16.60 -7.94
C ASN A 155 -37.90 15.73 -8.25
N GLU A 156 -37.74 14.61 -8.96
CA GLU A 156 -38.83 13.72 -9.35
C GLU A 156 -39.07 12.64 -8.29
N LEU A 157 -38.04 12.27 -7.54
CA LEU A 157 -38.10 11.24 -6.50
C LEU A 157 -38.57 11.77 -5.14
N THR A 158 -38.46 13.09 -4.90
CA THR A 158 -38.86 13.73 -3.64
C THR A 158 -40.27 14.35 -3.66
N ASN A 159 -40.95 14.35 -4.82
CA ASN A 159 -42.35 14.76 -4.97
C ASN A 159 -43.28 13.54 -4.92
#